data_AF-A0A3B4ERZ2-F1
#
_entry.id   AF-A0A3B4ERZ2-F1
#
_cell.length_a   1.000
_cell.length_b   1.000
_cell.length_c   1.000
_cell.angle_alpha   90.00
_cell.angle_beta   90.00
_cell.angle_gamma   90.00
#
_symmetry.space_group_name_H-M   'P 1'
#
loop_
_entity.id
_entity.type
_entity.pdbx_description
1 polymer ?
#
loop_
_entity_poly.entity_id
_entity_poly.type
_entity_poly.pdbx_seq_one_letter_code
_entity_poly.pdbx_strand_id
1 'polypeptide(L)'
;MRLFGLSWLFLLWLNPNESLQQNEVTCSHPQALYLDYWGDSGQQQRLGDSVSYTCGSDYRSTDGAPWATCTRDGWKPNPLCQGIMRCSLTPPRLSGGRIKTWTRNTYRHNEKVEYVCDRDYGMEGGPFKTCVDGDWVGEMRCRREIGSVRCGRGQ
;
A
#
# COMPACT_ATOMS: atom_id res chain seq x y z
N MET A 1 37.99 -74.26 -4.29
CA MET A 1 37.72 -72.95 -4.91
C MET A 1 36.21 -72.75 -4.97
N ARG A 2 35.61 -72.22 -3.90
CA ARG A 2 34.20 -71.81 -3.91
C ARG A 2 34.19 -70.31 -4.15
N LEU A 3 33.80 -69.92 -5.36
CA LEU A 3 33.66 -68.54 -5.80
C LEU A 3 32.49 -67.91 -5.03
N PHE A 4 32.81 -67.20 -3.94
CA PHE A 4 31.95 -66.15 -3.42
C PHE A 4 32.03 -64.99 -4.40
N GLY A 5 30.90 -64.53 -4.96
CA GLY A 5 30.93 -63.27 -5.70
C GLY A 5 29.87 -63.05 -6.77
N LEU A 6 28.59 -63.31 -6.51
CA LEU A 6 27.50 -62.76 -7.35
C LEU A 6 26.32 -62.24 -6.51
N SER A 7 26.50 -62.02 -5.21
CA SER A 7 25.42 -61.56 -4.31
C SER A 7 25.51 -60.07 -3.94
N TRP A 8 26.42 -59.29 -4.54
CA TRP A 8 26.63 -57.87 -4.21
C TRP A 8 26.28 -56.88 -5.33
N LEU A 9 25.89 -57.35 -6.52
CA LEU A 9 25.49 -56.45 -7.62
C LEU A 9 24.00 -56.08 -7.64
N PHE A 10 23.16 -56.74 -6.83
CA PHE A 10 21.72 -56.46 -6.79
C PHE A 10 21.31 -55.30 -5.86
N LEU A 11 22.22 -54.76 -5.05
CA LEU A 11 21.90 -53.67 -4.10
C LEU A 11 22.29 -52.27 -4.59
N LEU A 12 22.85 -52.12 -5.80
CA LEU A 12 23.16 -50.80 -6.38
C LEU A 12 22.12 -50.30 -7.40
N TRP A 13 21.08 -51.09 -7.69
CA TRP A 13 19.95 -50.69 -8.58
C TRP A 13 18.69 -50.24 -7.83
N LEU A 14 18.76 -50.15 -6.50
CA LEU A 14 17.82 -49.38 -5.71
C LEU A 14 18.61 -48.23 -5.13
N ASN A 15 18.81 -47.19 -5.94
CA ASN A 15 19.09 -45.84 -5.45
C ASN A 15 17.75 -45.06 -5.47
N PRO A 16 16.80 -45.34 -4.55
CA PRO A 16 15.49 -44.72 -4.59
C PRO A 16 15.53 -43.37 -3.85
N ASN A 17 16.42 -42.44 -4.18
CA ASN A 17 16.22 -41.04 -3.78
C ASN A 17 17.16 -39.94 -4.32
N GLU A 18 17.68 -40.05 -5.55
CA GLU A 18 18.23 -38.85 -6.21
C GLU A 18 17.14 -37.90 -6.76
N SER A 19 15.87 -38.15 -6.47
CA SER A 19 14.71 -37.33 -6.90
C SER A 19 14.14 -36.43 -5.80
N LEU A 20 14.70 -36.41 -4.57
CA LEU A 20 14.26 -35.53 -3.47
C LEU A 20 15.26 -34.43 -3.09
N GLN A 21 16.23 -34.08 -3.94
CA GLN A 21 16.84 -32.74 -3.86
C GLN A 21 15.94 -31.71 -4.55
N GLN A 22 14.65 -31.71 -4.22
CA GLN A 22 13.82 -30.54 -4.48
C GLN A 22 14.39 -29.47 -3.56
N ASN A 23 15.25 -28.58 -4.09
CA ASN A 23 15.79 -27.45 -3.35
C ASN A 23 14.65 -26.81 -2.55
N GLU A 24 14.68 -26.97 -1.23
CA GLU A 24 13.66 -26.41 -0.35
C GLU A 24 13.74 -24.90 -0.51
N VAL A 25 12.67 -24.29 -1.01
CA VAL A 25 12.63 -22.84 -1.17
C VAL A 25 12.45 -22.26 0.22
N THR A 26 13.48 -21.58 0.68
CA THR A 26 13.46 -20.81 1.91
C THR A 26 13.70 -19.33 1.64
N CYS A 27 13.08 -18.49 2.45
CA CYS A 27 13.26 -17.05 2.44
C CYS A 27 13.92 -16.63 3.76
N SER A 28 15.02 -15.89 3.66
CA SER A 28 15.68 -15.24 4.80
C SER A 28 15.05 -13.89 5.11
N HIS A 29 15.41 -13.28 6.25
CA HIS A 29 15.02 -11.91 6.57
C HIS A 29 15.25 -10.96 5.38
N PRO A 30 14.24 -10.19 4.95
CA PRO A 30 14.38 -9.34 3.76
C PRO A 30 15.33 -8.17 4.01
N GLN A 31 16.16 -7.85 3.02
CA GLN A 31 16.88 -6.57 2.95
C GLN A 31 15.99 -5.50 2.29
N ALA A 32 14.75 -5.37 2.77
CA ALA A 32 13.77 -4.49 2.15
C ALA A 32 14.02 -3.03 2.55
N LEU A 33 14.09 -2.15 1.54
CA LEU A 33 14.16 -0.72 1.76
C LEU A 33 12.87 -0.23 2.43
N TYR A 34 13.03 0.71 3.37
CA TYR A 34 11.93 1.42 4.03
C TYR A 34 11.02 0.56 4.93
N LEU A 35 11.48 -0.64 5.28
CA LEU A 35 10.89 -1.50 6.29
C LEU A 35 11.13 -0.92 7.69
N ASP A 36 10.10 -0.86 8.52
CA ASP A 36 10.18 -0.36 9.90
C ASP A 36 10.15 -1.50 10.92
N TYR A 37 9.28 -2.48 10.69
CA TYR A 37 9.16 -3.68 11.53
C TYR A 37 9.07 -4.96 10.70
N TRP A 38 9.63 -6.03 11.24
CA TRP A 38 9.54 -7.39 10.73
C TRP A 38 9.19 -8.35 11.87
N GLY A 39 8.11 -9.12 11.70
CA GLY A 39 7.51 -9.90 12.79
C GLY A 39 8.07 -11.30 13.03
N ASP A 40 9.11 -11.72 12.31
CA ASP A 40 9.76 -13.01 12.54
C ASP A 40 10.95 -12.90 13.51
N SER A 41 11.22 -13.98 14.23
CA SER A 41 12.25 -14.10 15.27
C SER A 41 13.61 -14.63 14.75
N GLY A 42 13.84 -14.61 13.43
CA GLY A 42 15.11 -14.98 12.81
C GLY A 42 15.16 -16.40 12.25
N GLN A 43 14.01 -17.01 11.94
CA GLN A 43 13.95 -18.31 11.28
C GLN A 43 13.85 -18.17 9.75
N GLN A 44 14.45 -19.11 9.01
CA GLN A 44 14.18 -19.23 7.57
C GLN A 44 12.74 -19.66 7.36
N GLN A 45 12.05 -18.94 6.49
CA GLN A 45 10.64 -19.15 6.19
C GLN A 45 10.54 -20.05 4.97
N ARG A 46 9.66 -21.05 5.01
CA ARG A 46 9.47 -21.99 3.90
C ARG A 46 8.51 -21.41 2.87
N LEU A 47 8.50 -22.01 1.69
CA LEU A 47 7.56 -21.65 0.63
C LEU A 47 6.10 -21.63 1.16
N GLY A 48 5.43 -20.49 1.04
CA GLY A 48 4.07 -20.26 1.51
C GLY A 48 3.97 -19.66 2.92
N ASP A 49 5.05 -19.66 3.70
CA ASP A 49 5.06 -19.02 5.01
C ASP A 49 4.89 -17.51 4.86
N SER A 50 4.24 -16.90 5.85
CA SER A 50 3.81 -15.51 5.83
C SER A 50 4.25 -14.78 7.08
N VAL A 51 4.86 -13.61 6.93
CA VAL A 51 5.38 -12.81 8.04
C VAL A 51 4.78 -11.41 8.01
N SER A 52 4.29 -10.94 9.16
CA SER A 52 3.78 -9.57 9.29
C SER A 52 4.92 -8.55 9.22
N TYR A 53 4.67 -7.42 8.58
CA TYR A 53 5.64 -6.33 8.53
C TYR A 53 4.95 -4.96 8.53
N THR A 54 5.70 -3.92 8.84
CA THR A 54 5.25 -2.53 8.65
C THR A 54 6.27 -1.74 7.85
N CYS A 55 5.76 -0.78 7.08
CA CYS A 55 6.57 0.20 6.37
C CYS A 55 6.78 1.45 7.23
N GLY A 56 7.87 2.16 6.97
CA GLY A 56 8.14 3.45 7.62
C GLY A 56 7.07 4.50 7.29
N SER A 57 7.09 5.62 8.03
CA SER A 57 6.01 6.62 8.05
C SER A 57 5.64 7.26 6.69
N ASP A 58 6.58 7.38 5.75
CA ASP A 58 6.35 7.91 4.40
C ASP A 58 6.16 6.80 3.34
N TYR A 59 5.97 5.55 3.77
CA TYR A 59 5.87 4.36 2.92
C TYR A 59 4.65 3.53 3.29
N ARG A 60 4.17 2.74 2.35
CA ARG A 60 3.08 1.78 2.55
C ARG A 60 3.39 0.44 1.90
N SER A 61 2.63 -0.59 2.28
CA SER A 61 2.70 -1.86 1.57
C SER A 61 2.38 -1.69 0.08
N THR A 62 3.14 -2.37 -0.77
CA THR A 62 3.02 -2.29 -2.23
C THR A 62 1.67 -2.81 -2.72
N ASP A 63 1.18 -3.91 -2.15
CA ASP A 63 -0.11 -4.53 -2.49
C ASP A 63 -1.22 -4.22 -1.46
N GLY A 64 -0.88 -3.43 -0.43
CA GLY A 64 -1.79 -3.07 0.67
C GLY A 64 -1.90 -4.14 1.76
N ALA A 65 -1.23 -5.30 1.61
CA ALA A 65 -1.22 -6.35 2.62
C ALA A 65 -0.18 -6.06 3.73
N PRO A 66 -0.51 -6.28 5.02
CA PRO A 66 0.44 -6.12 6.12
C PRO A 66 1.33 -7.35 6.34
N TRP A 67 1.42 -8.25 5.36
CA TRP A 67 2.15 -9.51 5.45
C TRP A 67 2.88 -9.81 4.15
N ALA A 68 4.06 -10.40 4.26
CA ALA A 68 4.88 -10.83 3.15
C ALA A 68 4.78 -12.36 3.04
N THR A 69 4.65 -12.89 1.83
CA THR A 69 4.63 -14.35 1.58
C THR A 69 5.97 -14.80 0.99
N CYS A 70 6.54 -15.88 1.52
CA CYS A 70 7.71 -16.50 0.91
C CYS A 70 7.27 -17.26 -0.35
N THR A 71 7.78 -16.83 -1.50
CA THR A 71 7.52 -17.46 -2.80
C THR A 71 8.80 -18.01 -3.40
N ARG A 72 8.70 -18.73 -4.52
CA ARG A 72 9.88 -19.20 -5.28
C ARG A 72 10.76 -18.06 -5.79
N ASP A 73 10.18 -16.87 -5.95
CA ASP A 73 10.88 -15.65 -6.39
C ASP A 73 11.38 -14.80 -5.21
N GLY A 74 11.29 -15.30 -3.98
CA GLY A 74 11.52 -14.56 -2.74
C GLY A 74 10.23 -13.98 -2.14
N TRP A 75 10.38 -12.97 -1.28
CA TRP A 75 9.26 -12.32 -0.60
C TRP A 75 8.35 -11.58 -1.57
N LYS A 76 7.03 -11.77 -1.45
CA LYS A 76 6.01 -10.95 -2.11
C LYS A 76 5.17 -10.18 -1.08
N PRO A 77 4.85 -8.90 -1.33
CA PRO A 77 5.18 -8.15 -2.54
C PRO A 77 6.67 -7.77 -2.65
N ASN A 78 7.15 -7.50 -3.87
CA ASN A 78 8.52 -7.05 -4.13
C ASN A 78 8.51 -5.81 -5.04
N PRO A 79 8.93 -4.61 -4.57
CA PRO A 79 9.38 -4.31 -3.20
C PRO A 79 8.25 -4.48 -2.17
N LEU A 80 8.60 -4.67 -0.89
CA LEU A 80 7.62 -4.78 0.19
C LEU A 80 6.91 -3.45 0.49
N CYS A 81 7.68 -2.37 0.44
CA CYS A 81 7.24 -1.02 0.75
C CYS A 81 7.45 -0.11 -0.47
N GLN A 82 6.45 0.73 -0.75
CA GLN A 82 6.49 1.77 -1.77
C GLN A 82 6.22 3.14 -1.14
N GLY A 83 6.82 4.19 -1.72
CA GLY A 83 6.66 5.55 -1.21
C GLY A 83 5.22 6.06 -1.38
N ILE A 84 4.73 6.79 -0.38
CA ILE A 84 3.42 7.45 -0.45
C ILE A 84 3.57 8.76 -1.20
N MET A 85 2.78 8.95 -2.25
CA MET A 85 2.87 10.13 -3.11
C MET A 85 2.26 11.37 -2.44
N ARG A 86 2.94 12.51 -2.62
CA ARG A 86 2.45 13.84 -2.21
C ARG A 86 1.53 14.39 -3.29
N CYS A 87 0.48 15.08 -2.88
CA CYS A 87 -0.46 15.68 -3.83
C CYS A 87 0.08 16.99 -4.42
N SER A 88 -0.47 17.36 -5.57
CA SER A 88 -0.18 18.62 -6.25
C SER A 88 -0.34 19.82 -5.32
N LEU A 89 0.55 20.80 -5.51
CA LEU A 89 0.55 22.07 -4.76
C LEU A 89 -0.73 22.88 -4.99
N THR A 90 -1.41 22.63 -6.09
CA THR A 90 -2.65 23.28 -6.45
C THR A 90 -3.80 22.30 -6.23
N PRO A 91 -4.56 22.44 -5.12
CA PRO A 91 -5.78 21.68 -4.93
C PRO A 91 -6.79 21.99 -6.05
N PRO A 92 -7.70 21.05 -6.39
CA PRO A 92 -8.67 21.25 -7.46
C PRO A 92 -9.53 22.48 -7.23
N ARG A 93 -9.85 23.22 -8.30
CA ARG A 93 -10.77 24.36 -8.20
C ARG A 93 -12.20 23.87 -7.95
N LEU A 94 -12.97 24.63 -7.18
CA LEU A 94 -14.39 24.39 -6.92
C LEU A 94 -15.21 25.48 -7.62
N SER A 95 -16.13 25.11 -8.49
CA SER A 95 -17.02 26.08 -9.16
C SER A 95 -18.03 26.65 -8.16
N GLY A 96 -18.15 27.98 -8.10
CA GLY A 96 -19.02 28.66 -7.12
C GLY A 96 -18.51 28.58 -5.69
N GLY A 97 -17.21 28.32 -5.51
CA GLY A 97 -16.56 28.28 -4.21
C GLY A 97 -15.05 28.51 -4.31
N ARG A 98 -14.41 28.50 -3.16
CA ARG A 98 -12.98 28.78 -3.00
C ARG A 98 -12.41 28.01 -1.84
N ILE A 99 -11.10 27.91 -1.79
CA ILE A 99 -10.40 27.37 -0.61
C ILE A 99 -10.57 28.40 0.53
N LYS A 100 -10.91 27.93 1.73
CA LYS A 100 -11.19 28.77 2.90
C LYS A 100 -9.93 29.42 3.48
N THR A 101 -8.81 28.71 3.45
CA THR A 101 -7.51 29.11 4.03
C THR A 101 -6.41 29.20 2.98
N TRP A 102 -5.19 29.56 3.40
CA TRP A 102 -4.05 29.65 2.49
C TRP A 102 -3.55 28.27 2.05
N THR A 103 -3.16 28.15 0.79
CA THR A 103 -2.59 26.90 0.25
C THR A 103 -1.15 26.70 0.72
N ARG A 104 -0.78 25.47 1.10
CA ARG A 104 0.62 25.10 1.38
C ARG A 104 1.41 24.85 0.09
N ASN A 105 2.74 24.93 0.20
CA ASN A 105 3.68 24.63 -0.89
C ASN A 105 3.88 23.13 -1.16
N THR A 106 3.28 22.21 -0.38
CA THR A 106 3.20 20.75 -0.60
C THR A 106 2.13 20.17 0.33
N TYR A 107 1.44 19.11 -0.12
CA TYR A 107 0.48 18.37 0.71
C TYR A 107 0.89 16.92 0.88
N ARG A 108 1.05 16.49 2.13
CA ARG A 108 1.32 15.10 2.50
C ARG A 108 0.03 14.29 2.48
N HIS A 109 0.17 12.97 2.38
CA HIS A 109 -0.94 12.06 2.53
C HIS A 109 -1.70 12.31 3.85
N ASN A 110 -3.02 12.20 3.81
CA ASN A 110 -3.99 12.55 4.85
C ASN A 110 -4.12 14.04 5.20
N GLU A 111 -3.33 14.94 4.59
CA GLU A 111 -3.58 16.38 4.74
C GLU A 111 -4.84 16.80 3.97
N LYS A 112 -5.52 17.82 4.50
CA LYS A 112 -6.83 18.25 4.02
C LYS A 112 -6.82 19.72 3.65
N VAL A 113 -7.64 20.05 2.66
CA VAL A 113 -7.94 21.42 2.25
C VAL A 113 -9.44 21.64 2.45
N GLU A 114 -9.78 22.71 3.17
CA GLU A 114 -11.17 23.10 3.42
C GLU A 114 -11.64 24.09 2.35
N TYR A 115 -12.81 23.83 1.78
CA TYR A 115 -13.48 24.67 0.81
C TYR A 115 -14.66 25.39 1.45
N VAL A 116 -15.04 26.50 0.85
CA VAL A 116 -16.23 27.28 1.19
C VAL A 116 -16.91 27.72 -0.10
N CYS A 117 -18.25 27.67 -0.13
CA CYS A 117 -19.01 28.19 -1.25
C CYS A 117 -19.04 29.72 -1.24
N ASP A 118 -19.16 30.30 -2.43
CA ASP A 118 -19.30 31.74 -2.58
C ASP A 118 -20.65 32.21 -2.03
N ARG A 119 -20.81 33.52 -1.92
CA ARG A 119 -22.07 34.11 -1.46
C ARG A 119 -23.23 33.64 -2.33
N ASP A 120 -24.35 33.33 -1.69
CA ASP A 120 -25.60 32.86 -2.32
C ASP A 120 -25.51 31.42 -2.90
N TYR A 121 -24.46 30.66 -2.54
CA TYR A 121 -24.32 29.23 -2.80
C TYR A 121 -24.28 28.43 -1.48
N GLY A 122 -25.01 27.31 -1.46
CA GLY A 122 -24.97 26.31 -0.41
C GLY A 122 -24.05 25.14 -0.79
N MET A 123 -23.40 24.54 0.21
CA MET A 123 -22.53 23.38 0.02
C MET A 123 -23.32 22.07 0.06
N GLU A 124 -23.13 21.24 -0.96
CA GLU A 124 -23.55 19.85 -1.00
C GLU A 124 -22.31 18.95 -0.84
N GLY A 125 -22.35 18.01 0.11
CA GLY A 125 -21.21 17.15 0.43
C GLY A 125 -20.36 17.67 1.59
N GLY A 126 -19.13 17.15 1.70
CA GLY A 126 -18.20 17.52 2.78
C GLY A 126 -17.27 18.67 2.37
N PRO A 127 -16.87 19.57 3.28
CA PRO A 127 -16.05 20.74 2.92
C PRO A 127 -14.59 20.42 2.63
N PHE A 128 -14.16 19.14 2.68
CA PHE A 128 -12.75 18.77 2.64
C PHE A 128 -12.39 17.95 1.40
N LYS A 129 -11.29 18.34 0.75
CA LYS A 129 -10.52 17.39 -0.08
C LYS A 129 -9.31 16.91 0.71
N THR A 130 -9.07 15.61 0.69
CA THR A 130 -7.96 14.93 1.37
C THR A 130 -6.96 14.45 0.35
N CYS A 131 -5.68 14.69 0.60
CA CYS A 131 -4.61 14.12 -0.20
C CYS A 131 -4.45 12.63 0.12
N VAL A 132 -4.72 11.76 -0.84
CA VAL A 132 -4.61 10.31 -0.72
C VAL A 132 -3.66 9.84 -1.80
N ASP A 133 -2.38 9.70 -1.46
CA ASP A 133 -1.38 9.08 -2.32
C ASP A 133 -1.28 9.73 -3.71
N GLY A 134 -1.05 11.04 -3.71
CA GLY A 134 -0.96 11.84 -4.93
C GLY A 134 -2.30 12.39 -5.42
N ASP A 135 -3.43 11.77 -5.04
CA ASP A 135 -4.75 12.14 -5.50
C ASP A 135 -5.58 12.96 -4.49
N TRP A 136 -6.35 13.91 -5.00
CA TRP A 136 -7.26 14.73 -4.20
C TRP A 136 -8.65 14.10 -4.13
N VAL A 137 -8.93 13.41 -3.03
CA VAL A 137 -10.20 12.70 -2.79
C VAL A 137 -11.16 13.56 -1.96
N GLY A 138 -12.45 13.49 -2.25
CA GLY A 138 -13.51 14.23 -1.54
C GLY A 138 -14.46 14.89 -2.52
N GLU A 139 -15.76 14.72 -2.29
CA GLU A 139 -16.81 15.21 -3.17
C GLU A 139 -17.57 16.36 -2.53
N MET A 140 -17.66 17.47 -3.26
CA MET A 140 -18.44 18.64 -2.88
C MET A 140 -18.89 19.42 -4.11
N ARG A 141 -20.02 20.09 -3.99
CA ARG A 141 -20.57 20.98 -5.01
C ARG A 141 -21.17 22.21 -4.35
N CYS A 142 -21.02 23.37 -4.98
CA CYS A 142 -21.73 24.58 -4.58
C CYS A 142 -22.95 24.74 -5.47
N ARG A 143 -24.15 24.75 -4.88
CA ARG A 143 -25.41 24.99 -5.58
C ARG A 143 -25.95 26.35 -5.18
N ARG A 144 -26.40 27.14 -6.15
CA ARG A 144 -27.07 28.42 -5.86
C ARG A 144 -28.32 28.15 -5.03
N GLU A 145 -28.45 28.87 -3.93
CA GLU A 145 -29.68 28.86 -3.13
C GLU A 145 -30.70 29.75 -3.84
N ILE A 146 -31.58 29.13 -4.62
CA ILE A 146 -32.71 29.80 -5.28
C ILE A 146 -33.72 30.13 -4.18
N GLY A 147 -33.51 31.21 -3.43
CA GLY A 147 -34.40 31.58 -2.32
C GLY A 147 -33.97 32.72 -1.41
N SER A 148 -32.73 33.23 -1.49
CA SER A 148 -32.32 34.39 -0.68
C SER A 148 -32.85 35.72 -1.25
N VAL A 149 -34.17 35.86 -1.32
CA VAL A 149 -34.82 37.16 -1.52
C VAL A 149 -34.41 38.04 -0.35
N ARG A 150 -33.52 39.00 -0.59
CA ARG A 150 -33.22 40.05 0.38
C ARG A 150 -34.47 40.91 0.47
N CYS A 151 -35.21 40.83 1.58
CA CYS A 151 -36.17 41.87 1.92
C CYS A 151 -35.39 43.16 2.15
N GLY A 152 -35.34 44.02 1.13
CA GLY A 152 -34.83 45.38 1.27
C GLY A 152 -35.71 46.13 2.26
N ARG A 153 -35.10 46.79 3.25
CA ARG A 153 -35.79 47.79 4.08
C ARG A 153 -36.31 48.86 3.12
N GLY A 154 -37.64 48.92 2.96
CA GLY A 154 -38.31 50.01 2.27
C GLY A 154 -38.06 51.32 3.00
N GLN A 155 -37.79 52.35 2.19
CA GLN A 155 -37.72 53.81 2.43
C GLN A 155 -37.77 54.30 3.88
#